data_AF-A0A350QVH8-F1
#
_entry.id   AF-A0A350QVH8-F1
#
_cell.length_a   1.000
_cell.length_b   1.000
_cell.length_c   1.000
_cell.angle_alpha   90.00
_cell.angle_beta   90.00
_cell.angle_gamma   90.00
#
_symmetry.space_group_name_H-M   'P 1'
#
loop_
_entity.id
_entity.type
_entity.pdbx_description
1 polymer ?
#
loop_
_entity_poly.entity_id
_entity_poly.type
_entity_poly.pdbx_seq_one_letter_code
_entity_poly.pdbx_strand_id
1 'polypeptide(L)'
;MRKICPLLSLLLLSIFPATGFAVEAYQVTAKAWNALGRKDWNGAISHANHAIKVWGAQARQTNSKLGGFAPAKDARKYTNLNEVGTCLLLKGDALRQKGDAKGAIATYELLLRDYQYAQVWDPKGWFWKPAESARKSLAKLKEATAPFKLNVAKKHFTDEQLRFPGKKGICLTMRQPGKTGSAEENLPRLKKVNPYWSYSWGWDQVPNQPANVEFVPMAWGAWSVDGLSKGLRKSVVPHIRSGKVKRFFGFNEPDKKEQANMSYQAALKYWPQLEALKVPLCSPACANPEGINDNSVQGVRGTWMKDFMLEADRRGYRVDYTGVHWYGGTHVQHFKDKMRRIYEKYGKRPILITEFAPADWEARRLSQNRHKTEYVLAFMKEVLPWLERQDWVAGYAWFSFEHNQAVGHTSSLYDAKGNLTACGRYYQSITTENPDGDQSVK
;
A
#
# COMPACT_ATOMS: atom_id res chain seq x y z
N MET A 1 -8.69 11.80 -19.70
CA MET A 1 -7.79 12.33 -20.75
C MET A 1 -8.61 13.29 -21.61
N ARG A 2 -8.38 14.60 -21.52
CA ARG A 2 -8.94 15.56 -22.48
C ARG A 2 -7.97 15.61 -23.65
N LYS A 3 -8.38 15.11 -24.83
CA LYS A 3 -7.60 15.23 -26.07
C LYS A 3 -7.76 16.67 -26.55
N ILE A 4 -6.68 17.44 -26.58
CA ILE A 4 -6.61 18.74 -27.25
C ILE A 4 -5.73 18.52 -28.47
N CYS A 5 -6.31 18.71 -29.65
CA CYS A 5 -5.64 18.61 -30.95
C CYS A 5 -5.07 20.00 -31.31
N PRO A 6 -3.85 20.14 -31.84
CA PRO A 6 -3.37 21.42 -32.35
C PRO A 6 -3.90 21.61 -33.77
N LEU A 7 -4.74 22.63 -34.01
CA LEU A 7 -5.19 22.95 -35.37
C LEU A 7 -4.11 23.77 -36.10
N LEU A 8 -3.66 23.23 -37.23
CA LEU A 8 -2.89 23.91 -38.26
C LEU A 8 -3.60 25.20 -38.70
N SER A 9 -2.84 26.28 -38.85
CA SER A 9 -3.25 27.44 -39.64
C SER A 9 -2.51 27.39 -40.97
N LEU A 10 -3.25 27.35 -42.08
CA LEU A 10 -2.73 27.55 -43.44
C LEU A 10 -2.05 28.92 -43.52
N LEU A 11 -0.82 28.97 -44.05
CA LEU A 11 -0.20 30.21 -44.52
C LEU A 11 0.19 30.04 -45.99
N LEU A 12 -0.30 30.97 -46.82
CA LEU A 12 0.09 31.16 -48.20
C LEU A 12 1.61 31.34 -48.32
N LEU A 13 2.22 30.70 -49.32
CA LEU A 13 3.63 30.87 -49.68
C LEU A 13 3.91 32.33 -50.05
N SER A 14 4.85 32.94 -49.34
CA SER A 14 5.61 34.09 -49.81
C SER A 14 7.05 33.88 -49.35
N ILE A 15 7.94 33.70 -50.33
CA ILE A 15 9.36 33.40 -50.11
C ILE A 15 10.08 34.66 -49.64
N PHE A 16 10.60 34.64 -48.41
CA PHE A 16 11.61 35.57 -47.90
C PHE A 16 12.56 34.83 -46.92
N PRO A 17 13.82 35.27 -46.75
CA PRO A 17 14.93 34.43 -46.32
C PRO A 17 14.87 34.05 -44.84
N ALA A 18 15.42 32.88 -44.52
CA ALA A 18 15.42 32.26 -43.20
C ALA A 18 16.23 33.07 -42.17
N THR A 19 15.53 33.86 -41.36
CA THR A 19 15.99 34.29 -40.04
C THR A 19 15.58 33.24 -39.01
N GLY A 20 16.51 32.72 -38.22
CA GLY A 20 16.18 31.77 -37.14
C GLY A 20 15.24 32.40 -36.12
N PHE A 21 13.96 32.05 -36.17
CA PHE A 21 12.95 32.57 -35.24
C PHE A 21 13.19 32.01 -33.83
N ALA A 22 13.21 32.89 -32.83
CA ALA A 22 13.24 32.51 -31.42
C ALA A 22 12.01 31.64 -31.08
N VAL A 23 12.21 30.57 -30.30
CA VAL A 23 11.12 29.69 -29.87
C VAL A 23 10.17 30.49 -28.99
N GLU A 24 8.87 30.40 -29.25
CA GLU A 24 7.82 31.09 -28.50
C GLU A 24 7.29 30.25 -27.33
N ALA A 25 6.76 30.91 -26.29
CA ALA A 25 6.31 30.23 -25.07
C ALA A 25 5.24 29.15 -25.33
N TYR A 26 4.29 29.42 -26.23
CA TYR A 26 3.22 28.47 -26.58
C TYR A 26 3.74 27.18 -27.22
N GLN A 27 4.86 27.24 -27.95
CA GLN A 27 5.48 26.08 -28.59
C GLN A 27 6.07 25.15 -27.51
N VAL A 28 6.64 25.73 -26.45
CA VAL A 28 7.17 24.98 -25.31
C VAL A 28 6.04 24.37 -24.49
N THR A 29 4.95 25.11 -24.25
CA THR A 29 3.77 24.57 -23.56
C THR A 29 3.14 23.42 -24.33
N ALA A 30 3.05 23.50 -25.66
CA ALA A 30 2.56 22.40 -26.49
C ALA A 30 3.43 21.14 -26.34
N LYS A 31 4.77 21.29 -26.28
CA LYS A 31 5.68 20.17 -26.00
C LYS A 31 5.45 19.58 -24.59
N ALA A 32 5.24 20.42 -23.58
CA ALA A 32 4.94 19.96 -22.22
C ALA A 32 3.62 19.17 -22.15
N TRP A 33 2.55 19.63 -22.82
CA TRP A 33 1.29 18.89 -22.93
C TRP A 33 1.46 17.55 -23.62
N ASN A 34 2.19 17.51 -24.74
CA ASN A 34 2.45 16.29 -25.49
C ASN A 34 3.25 15.27 -24.67
N ALA A 35 4.26 15.72 -23.93
CA ALA A 35 5.02 14.87 -23.02
C ALA A 35 4.12 14.31 -21.90
N LEU A 36 3.31 15.16 -21.26
CA LEU A 36 2.36 14.73 -20.22
C LEU A 36 1.34 13.72 -20.76
N GLY A 37 0.79 13.94 -21.96
CA GLY A 37 -0.14 13.03 -22.62
C GLY A 37 0.45 11.66 -22.94
N ARG A 38 1.75 11.61 -23.27
CA ARG A 38 2.53 10.38 -23.49
C ARG A 38 3.05 9.74 -22.20
N LYS A 39 2.72 10.29 -21.03
CA LYS A 39 3.25 9.89 -19.73
C LYS A 39 4.77 10.04 -19.60
N ASP A 40 5.37 10.87 -20.44
CA ASP A 40 6.76 11.29 -20.33
C ASP A 40 6.86 12.43 -19.30
N TRP A 41 6.92 12.04 -18.03
CA TRP A 41 6.94 12.98 -16.91
C TRP A 41 8.21 13.83 -16.90
N ASN A 42 9.36 13.24 -17.26
CA ASN A 42 10.62 13.96 -17.31
C ASN A 42 10.65 15.00 -18.43
N GLY A 43 10.14 14.65 -19.62
CA GLY A 43 9.98 15.60 -20.72
C GLY A 43 9.02 16.74 -20.37
N ALA A 44 7.89 16.45 -19.73
CA ALA A 44 6.94 17.47 -19.29
C ALA A 44 7.60 18.45 -18.28
N ILE A 45 8.34 17.93 -17.31
CA ILE A 45 9.09 18.73 -16.33
C ILE A 45 10.17 19.57 -17.02
N SER A 46 10.93 18.98 -17.95
CA SER A 46 12.00 19.66 -18.68
C SER A 46 11.48 20.84 -19.50
N HIS A 47 10.43 20.63 -20.30
CA HIS A 47 9.81 21.70 -21.08
C HIS A 47 9.21 22.80 -20.19
N ALA A 48 8.53 22.43 -19.11
CA ALA A 48 8.01 23.41 -18.17
C ALA A 48 9.13 24.21 -17.48
N ASN A 49 10.24 23.57 -17.07
CA ASN A 49 11.41 24.26 -16.52
C ASN A 49 12.01 25.25 -17.53
N HIS A 50 12.07 24.88 -18.80
CA HIS A 50 12.54 25.77 -19.86
C HIS A 50 11.62 27.01 -19.98
N ALA A 51 10.29 26.81 -20.00
CA ALA A 51 9.35 27.93 -20.06
C ALA A 51 9.50 28.88 -18.85
N ILE A 52 9.61 28.33 -17.64
CA ILE A 52 9.82 29.11 -16.41
C ILE A 52 11.15 29.87 -16.47
N LYS A 53 12.22 29.26 -16.97
CA LYS A 53 13.55 29.88 -17.07
C LYS A 53 13.55 31.06 -18.03
N VAL A 54 12.92 30.92 -19.20
CA VAL A 54 12.97 31.92 -20.27
C VAL A 54 11.98 33.06 -20.02
N TRP A 55 10.73 32.75 -19.66
CA TRP A 55 9.66 33.75 -19.57
C TRP A 55 9.16 34.02 -18.14
N GLY A 56 9.58 33.23 -17.15
CA GLY A 56 9.03 33.30 -15.80
C GLY A 56 9.19 34.65 -15.11
N ALA A 57 10.36 35.29 -15.23
CA ALA A 57 10.60 36.59 -14.59
C ALA A 57 9.63 37.68 -15.11
N GLN A 58 9.46 37.77 -16.43
CA GLN A 58 8.55 38.72 -17.05
C GLN A 58 7.08 38.37 -16.79
N ALA A 59 6.72 37.09 -16.84
CA ALA A 59 5.39 36.60 -16.52
C ALA A 59 5.00 36.93 -15.07
N ARG A 60 5.93 36.78 -14.11
CA ARG A 60 5.73 37.14 -12.70
C ARG A 60 5.53 38.64 -12.52
N GLN A 61 6.34 39.48 -13.17
CA GLN A 61 6.17 40.94 -13.13
C GLN A 61 4.83 41.37 -13.74
N THR A 62 4.42 40.71 -14.81
CA THR A 62 3.10 40.92 -15.43
C THR A 62 1.99 40.57 -14.45
N ASN A 63 2.07 39.41 -13.79
CA ASN A 63 1.10 38.98 -12.80
C ASN A 63 1.00 39.95 -11.60
N SER A 64 2.12 40.47 -11.10
CA SER A 64 2.12 41.38 -9.94
C SER A 64 1.49 42.75 -10.23
N LYS A 65 1.38 43.14 -11.50
CA LYS A 65 0.71 44.38 -11.92
C LYS A 65 -0.81 44.21 -12.12
N LEU A 66 -1.30 42.98 -12.15
CA LEU A 66 -2.72 42.70 -12.27
C LEU A 66 -3.38 42.68 -10.89
N GLY A 67 -4.54 43.32 -10.76
CA GLY A 67 -5.40 43.22 -9.56
C GLY A 67 -6.38 42.04 -9.62
N GLY A 68 -6.41 41.31 -10.74
CA GLY A 68 -7.40 40.28 -11.04
C GLY A 68 -7.14 39.64 -12.41
N PHE A 69 -8.00 38.71 -12.81
CA PHE A 69 -7.97 38.19 -14.18
C PHE A 69 -8.26 39.31 -15.17
N ALA A 70 -7.45 39.40 -16.23
CA ALA A 70 -7.73 40.33 -17.31
C ALA A 70 -9.09 40.03 -17.96
N PRO A 71 -9.79 41.04 -18.51
CA PRO A 71 -11.00 40.79 -19.30
C PRO A 71 -10.73 39.80 -20.45
N ALA A 72 -11.74 39.00 -20.82
CA ALA A 72 -11.62 37.96 -21.85
C ALA A 72 -11.02 38.48 -23.18
N LYS A 73 -11.41 39.70 -23.58
CA LYS A 73 -10.89 40.38 -24.78
C LYS A 73 -9.39 40.69 -24.72
N ASP A 74 -8.85 40.85 -23.52
CA ASP A 74 -7.46 41.23 -23.26
C ASP A 74 -6.60 40.05 -22.82
N ALA A 75 -7.19 38.89 -22.50
CA ALA A 75 -6.48 37.71 -22.00
C ALA A 75 -5.30 37.29 -22.90
N ARG A 76 -5.44 37.44 -24.23
CA ARG A 76 -4.39 37.12 -25.21
C ARG A 76 -3.19 38.08 -25.18
N LYS A 77 -3.31 39.25 -24.56
CA LYS A 77 -2.19 40.19 -24.38
C LYS A 77 -1.17 39.70 -23.35
N TYR A 78 -1.56 38.70 -22.54
CA TYR A 78 -0.77 38.17 -21.43
C TYR A 78 -0.21 36.76 -21.74
N THR A 79 0.16 36.48 -22.99
CA THR A 79 0.60 35.15 -23.46
C THR A 79 1.66 34.53 -22.57
N ASN A 80 2.77 35.23 -22.29
CA ASN A 80 3.85 34.67 -21.47
C ASN A 80 3.39 34.27 -20.07
N LEU A 81 2.50 35.07 -19.44
CA LEU A 81 1.90 34.71 -18.15
C LEU A 81 1.03 33.46 -18.26
N ASN A 82 0.16 33.42 -19.27
CA ASN A 82 -0.76 32.30 -19.48
C ASN A 82 -0.01 30.98 -19.76
N GLU A 83 1.05 31.04 -20.57
CA GLU A 83 1.88 29.89 -20.94
C GLU A 83 2.73 29.39 -19.75
N VAL A 84 3.40 30.29 -19.02
CA VAL A 84 4.19 29.91 -17.84
C VAL A 84 3.29 29.35 -16.73
N GLY A 85 2.13 29.97 -16.50
CA GLY A 85 1.16 29.48 -15.52
C GLY A 85 0.64 28.08 -15.86
N THR A 86 0.43 27.80 -17.15
CA THR A 86 0.06 26.47 -17.63
C THR A 86 1.20 25.47 -17.45
N CYS A 87 2.42 25.82 -17.85
CA CYS A 87 3.61 24.99 -17.68
C CYS A 87 3.85 24.61 -16.21
N LEU A 88 3.64 25.53 -15.27
CA LEU A 88 3.74 25.23 -13.84
C LEU A 88 2.70 24.19 -13.38
N LEU A 89 1.45 24.29 -13.85
CA LEU A 89 0.46 23.26 -13.54
C LEU A 89 0.89 21.89 -14.10
N LEU A 90 1.34 21.84 -15.34
CA LEU A 90 1.80 20.60 -15.99
C LEU A 90 2.99 19.98 -15.27
N LYS A 91 3.95 20.79 -14.83
CA LYS A 91 5.08 20.35 -14.02
C LYS A 91 4.61 19.77 -12.69
N GLY A 92 3.70 20.45 -11.99
CA GLY A 92 3.14 19.95 -10.73
C GLY A 92 2.41 18.61 -10.91
N ASP A 93 1.62 18.47 -11.99
CA ASP A 93 0.97 17.20 -12.34
C ASP A 93 1.97 16.10 -12.68
N ALA A 94 3.01 16.39 -13.46
CA ALA A 94 4.06 15.42 -13.77
C ALA A 94 4.83 14.96 -12.52
N LEU A 95 5.20 15.89 -11.62
CA LEU A 95 5.86 15.57 -10.35
C LEU A 95 4.98 14.68 -9.46
N ARG A 96 3.69 15.01 -9.37
CA ARG A 96 2.71 14.19 -8.65
C ARG A 96 2.60 12.78 -9.23
N GLN A 97 2.57 12.63 -10.55
CA GLN A 97 2.53 11.31 -11.19
C GLN A 97 3.83 10.50 -11.01
N LYS A 98 4.97 11.18 -10.81
CA LYS A 98 6.24 10.55 -10.42
C LYS A 98 6.33 10.17 -8.93
N GLY A 99 5.37 10.59 -8.10
CA GLY A 99 5.41 10.38 -6.65
C GLY A 99 6.21 11.43 -5.88
N ASP A 100 6.70 12.49 -6.54
CA ASP A 100 7.36 13.62 -5.87
C ASP A 100 6.30 14.62 -5.37
N ALA A 101 5.64 14.26 -4.27
CA ALA A 101 4.58 15.06 -3.67
C ALA A 101 5.09 16.43 -3.18
N LYS A 102 6.31 16.49 -2.62
CA LYS A 102 6.91 17.75 -2.14
C LYS A 102 7.19 18.71 -3.29
N GLY A 103 7.81 18.22 -4.37
CA GLY A 103 8.07 19.00 -5.58
C GLY A 103 6.77 19.47 -6.25
N ALA A 104 5.74 18.63 -6.29
CA ALA A 104 4.42 18.99 -6.81
C ALA A 104 3.77 20.11 -5.97
N ILE A 105 3.76 19.98 -4.64
CA ILE A 105 3.27 21.00 -3.70
C ILE A 105 3.97 22.34 -3.94
N ALA A 106 5.30 22.36 -3.94
CA ALA A 106 6.08 23.57 -4.15
C ALA A 106 5.80 24.23 -5.52
N THR A 107 5.61 23.42 -6.56
CA THR A 107 5.30 23.91 -7.91
C THR A 107 3.90 24.52 -7.99
N TYR A 108 2.89 23.88 -7.38
CA TYR A 108 1.54 24.45 -7.32
C TYR A 108 1.51 25.73 -6.48
N GLU A 109 2.19 25.77 -5.33
CA GLU A 109 2.30 26.99 -4.52
C GLU A 109 2.98 28.13 -5.27
N LEU A 110 4.02 27.84 -6.07
CA LEU A 110 4.65 28.83 -6.95
C LEU A 110 3.66 29.41 -7.97
N LEU A 111 2.86 28.56 -8.62
CA LEU A 111 1.80 29.00 -9.53
C LEU A 111 0.79 29.92 -8.82
N LEU A 112 0.33 29.53 -7.63
CA LEU A 112 -0.63 30.32 -6.85
C LEU A 112 -0.05 31.64 -6.34
N ARG A 113 1.24 31.70 -6.06
CA ARG A 113 1.89 32.90 -5.54
C ARG A 113 2.21 33.90 -6.64
N ASP A 114 2.86 33.44 -7.71
CA ASP A 114 3.53 34.32 -8.67
C ASP A 114 2.84 34.41 -10.04
N TYR A 115 1.86 33.53 -10.33
CA TYR A 115 1.24 33.41 -11.65
C TYR A 115 -0.28 33.18 -11.59
N GLN A 116 -0.92 33.58 -10.49
CA GLN A 116 -2.32 33.26 -10.19
C GLN A 116 -3.35 33.75 -11.22
N TYR A 117 -3.03 34.81 -11.96
CA TYR A 117 -3.94 35.43 -12.93
C TYR A 117 -3.78 34.89 -14.37
N ALA A 118 -2.96 33.85 -14.55
CA ALA A 118 -2.91 33.11 -15.81
C ALA A 118 -4.28 32.55 -16.19
N GLN A 119 -4.66 32.73 -17.44
CA GLN A 119 -5.91 32.21 -18.00
C GLN A 119 -5.74 31.83 -19.48
N VAL A 120 -6.24 30.67 -19.86
CA VAL A 120 -6.06 30.11 -21.22
C VAL A 120 -7.43 29.80 -21.81
N TRP A 121 -7.61 30.10 -23.09
CA TRP A 121 -8.83 29.75 -23.79
C TRP A 121 -9.02 28.23 -23.84
N ASP A 122 -10.10 27.73 -23.27
CA ASP A 122 -10.56 26.35 -23.46
C ASP A 122 -11.42 26.30 -24.73
N PRO A 123 -11.16 25.36 -25.67
CA PRO A 123 -11.96 25.20 -26.89
C PRO A 123 -13.47 25.03 -26.66
N LYS A 124 -13.88 24.69 -25.43
CA LYS A 124 -15.29 24.58 -25.04
C LYS A 124 -15.95 25.92 -24.66
N GLY A 125 -15.28 27.04 -24.88
CA GLY A 125 -15.90 28.37 -24.85
C GLY A 125 -15.69 29.17 -23.57
N TRP A 126 -14.72 28.84 -22.72
CA TRP A 126 -14.41 29.63 -21.52
C TRP A 126 -12.91 29.80 -21.30
N PHE A 127 -12.49 30.80 -20.54
CA PHE A 127 -11.10 30.94 -20.10
C PHE A 127 -10.84 30.09 -18.85
N TRP A 128 -10.10 29.00 -19.04
CA TRP A 128 -9.68 28.12 -17.97
C TRP A 128 -8.48 28.70 -17.22
N LYS A 129 -8.45 28.49 -15.90
CA LYS A 129 -7.48 29.09 -14.99
C LYS A 129 -6.59 28.02 -14.35
N PRO A 130 -5.30 27.93 -14.73
CA PRO A 130 -4.38 26.94 -14.16
C PRO A 130 -4.31 26.99 -12.63
N ALA A 131 -4.35 28.18 -12.03
CA ALA A 131 -4.32 28.37 -10.58
C ALA A 131 -5.51 27.72 -9.85
N GLU A 132 -6.71 27.71 -10.45
CA GLU A 132 -7.87 27.04 -9.84
C GLU A 132 -7.72 25.51 -9.85
N SER A 133 -7.18 24.95 -10.94
CA SER A 133 -6.82 23.52 -10.99
C SER A 133 -5.72 23.18 -9.98
N ALA A 134 -4.71 24.05 -9.86
CA ALA A 134 -3.63 23.88 -8.90
C ALA A 134 -4.13 23.90 -7.45
N ARG A 135 -5.07 24.80 -7.09
CA ARG A 135 -5.71 24.80 -5.76
C ARG A 135 -6.37 23.46 -5.43
N LYS A 136 -7.12 22.90 -6.38
CA LYS A 136 -7.79 21.59 -6.19
C LYS A 136 -6.78 20.45 -6.02
N SER A 137 -5.72 20.44 -6.83
CA SER A 137 -4.65 19.44 -6.72
C SER A 137 -3.85 19.59 -5.42
N LEU A 138 -3.55 20.83 -5.01
CA LEU A 138 -2.82 21.15 -3.79
C LEU A 138 -3.58 20.75 -2.54
N ALA A 139 -4.89 21.00 -2.46
CA ALA A 139 -5.72 20.58 -1.34
C ALA A 139 -5.66 19.06 -1.13
N LYS A 140 -5.83 18.29 -2.21
CA LYS A 140 -5.72 16.81 -2.18
C LYS A 140 -4.32 16.33 -1.77
N LEU A 141 -3.27 17.00 -2.26
CA LEU A 141 -1.89 16.66 -1.90
C LEU A 141 -1.58 17.01 -0.44
N LYS A 142 -2.02 18.17 0.06
CA LYS A 142 -1.83 18.57 1.45
C LYS A 142 -2.58 17.66 2.41
N GLU A 143 -3.80 17.25 2.07
CA GLU A 143 -4.54 16.23 2.81
C GLU A 143 -3.80 14.87 2.79
N ALA A 144 -3.30 14.45 1.64
CA ALA A 144 -2.55 13.20 1.51
C ALA A 144 -1.18 13.22 2.23
N THR A 145 -0.58 14.40 2.44
CA THR A 145 0.74 14.61 3.05
C THR A 145 0.69 15.18 4.46
N ALA A 146 -0.49 15.52 4.98
CA ALA A 146 -0.69 15.93 6.35
C ALA A 146 -0.13 14.84 7.30
N PRO A 147 0.45 15.22 8.45
CA PRO A 147 0.92 14.24 9.43
C PRO A 147 -0.24 13.30 9.77
N PHE A 148 -0.04 12.01 9.53
CA PHE A 148 -1.03 10.99 9.87
C PHE A 148 -1.17 10.95 11.40
N LYS A 149 -2.17 11.65 11.92
CA LYS A 149 -2.52 11.63 13.34
C LYS A 149 -3.85 10.90 13.49
N LEU A 150 -3.77 9.63 13.84
CA LEU A 150 -4.94 8.86 14.21
C LEU A 150 -5.44 9.30 15.57
N ASN A 151 -6.73 9.61 15.65
CA ASN A 151 -7.45 9.64 16.93
C ASN A 151 -7.86 8.21 17.24
N VAL A 152 -6.91 7.43 17.76
CA VAL A 152 -7.07 6.00 18.05
C VAL A 152 -8.30 5.78 18.92
N ALA A 153 -9.25 4.97 18.44
CA ALA A 153 -10.42 4.58 19.22
C ALA A 153 -10.00 3.96 20.56
N LYS A 154 -10.80 4.17 21.61
CA LYS A 154 -10.52 3.69 22.96
C LYS A 154 -10.22 2.18 22.96
N LYS A 155 -9.18 1.73 23.66
CA LYS A 155 -8.91 0.29 23.86
C LYS A 155 -10.10 -0.37 24.57
N HIS A 156 -10.55 -1.51 24.07
CA HIS A 156 -11.60 -2.33 24.68
C HIS A 156 -11.06 -3.58 25.39
N PHE A 157 -9.83 -3.97 25.08
CA PHE A 157 -9.15 -5.12 25.67
C PHE A 157 -7.84 -4.68 26.32
N THR A 158 -7.49 -5.35 27.41
CA THR A 158 -6.20 -5.19 28.09
C THR A 158 -5.07 -5.82 27.26
N ASP A 159 -3.83 -5.40 27.50
CA ASP A 159 -2.68 -5.97 26.80
C ASP A 159 -2.53 -7.48 27.09
N GLU A 160 -2.93 -7.95 28.28
CA GLU A 160 -3.04 -9.37 28.64
C GLU A 160 -4.04 -10.13 27.73
N GLN A 161 -5.23 -9.57 27.52
CA GLN A 161 -6.25 -10.16 26.64
C GLN A 161 -5.83 -10.17 25.16
N LEU A 162 -4.96 -9.23 24.77
CA LEU A 162 -4.42 -9.18 23.41
C LEU A 162 -3.25 -10.15 23.21
N ARG A 163 -2.62 -10.66 24.27
CA ARG A 163 -1.46 -11.53 24.19
C ARG A 163 -1.82 -12.93 23.64
N PHE A 164 -0.99 -13.46 22.76
CA PHE A 164 -1.04 -14.87 22.35
C PHE A 164 -0.29 -15.74 23.37
N PRO A 165 -0.50 -17.06 23.42
CA PRO A 165 0.32 -17.95 24.25
C PRO A 165 1.83 -17.82 23.96
N GLY A 166 2.18 -17.52 22.71
CA GLY A 166 3.51 -17.12 22.25
C GLY A 166 3.40 -16.45 20.87
N LYS A 167 4.44 -15.75 20.42
CA LYS A 167 4.36 -14.91 19.21
C LYS A 167 4.46 -15.71 17.91
N LYS A 168 5.24 -16.79 17.89
CA LYS A 168 5.36 -17.70 16.72
C LYS A 168 4.05 -18.41 16.38
N GLY A 169 3.50 -18.10 15.21
CA GLY A 169 2.33 -18.75 14.63
C GLY A 169 2.62 -19.47 13.31
N ILE A 170 1.59 -19.99 12.63
CA ILE A 170 1.71 -20.55 11.28
C ILE A 170 0.41 -20.39 10.48
N CYS A 171 0.53 -20.18 9.17
CA CYS A 171 -0.59 -20.12 8.25
C CYS A 171 -0.58 -21.33 7.31
N LEU A 172 -1.56 -22.23 7.44
CA LEU A 172 -1.69 -23.42 6.60
C LEU A 172 -3.16 -23.67 6.29
N THR A 173 -3.46 -24.04 5.05
CA THR A 173 -4.83 -24.39 4.66
C THR A 173 -5.28 -25.66 5.37
N MET A 174 -6.57 -25.75 5.67
CA MET A 174 -7.18 -26.90 6.35
C MET A 174 -8.33 -27.44 5.49
N ARG A 175 -8.05 -27.70 4.21
CA ARG A 175 -9.07 -28.13 3.25
C ARG A 175 -9.59 -29.53 3.57
N GLN A 176 -10.68 -29.89 2.90
CA GLN A 176 -11.27 -31.23 2.98
C GLN A 176 -10.27 -32.33 2.55
N PRO A 177 -10.42 -33.57 3.07
CA PRO A 177 -9.64 -34.73 2.65
C PRO A 177 -9.54 -34.89 1.13
N GLY A 178 -8.38 -35.34 0.64
CA GLY A 178 -8.11 -35.54 -0.79
C GLY A 178 -7.88 -34.26 -1.63
N LYS A 179 -7.86 -33.08 -1.01
CA LYS A 179 -7.46 -31.82 -1.68
C LYS A 179 -6.05 -31.40 -1.25
N THR A 180 -5.27 -30.83 -2.16
CA THR A 180 -3.97 -30.22 -1.82
C THR A 180 -4.15 -29.17 -0.72
N GLY A 181 -3.37 -29.26 0.36
CA GLY A 181 -3.52 -28.44 1.54
C GLY A 181 -4.71 -28.85 2.42
N SER A 182 -5.02 -30.15 2.46
CA SER A 182 -6.01 -30.71 3.37
C SER A 182 -5.52 -30.67 4.82
N ALA A 183 -6.45 -30.83 5.77
CA ALA A 183 -6.09 -31.04 7.17
C ALA A 183 -5.17 -32.26 7.38
N GLU A 184 -5.38 -33.35 6.62
CA GLU A 184 -4.54 -34.56 6.69
C GLU A 184 -3.10 -34.27 6.29
N GLU A 185 -2.89 -33.43 5.27
CA GLU A 185 -1.58 -33.01 4.81
C GLU A 185 -0.92 -32.00 5.77
N ASN A 186 -1.70 -31.00 6.21
CA ASN A 186 -1.15 -29.83 6.89
C ASN A 186 -1.15 -29.90 8.42
N LEU A 187 -1.96 -30.75 9.07
CA LEU A 187 -1.87 -30.93 10.52
C LEU A 187 -0.51 -31.54 10.96
N PRO A 188 0.06 -32.55 10.27
CA PRO A 188 1.41 -33.01 10.56
C PRO A 188 2.46 -31.91 10.35
N ARG A 189 2.34 -31.12 9.28
CA ARG A 189 3.22 -29.96 9.03
C ARG A 189 3.14 -28.94 10.16
N LEU A 190 1.94 -28.50 10.52
CA LEU A 190 1.68 -27.60 11.65
C LEU A 190 2.34 -28.09 12.94
N LYS A 191 2.18 -29.37 13.28
CA LYS A 191 2.79 -29.97 14.49
C LYS A 191 4.33 -29.92 14.43
N LYS A 192 4.94 -30.16 13.26
CA LYS A 192 6.40 -30.14 13.10
C LYS A 192 7.02 -28.79 13.43
N VAL A 193 6.34 -27.67 13.17
CA VAL A 193 6.90 -26.33 13.44
C VAL A 193 6.60 -25.78 14.84
N ASN A 194 5.86 -26.54 15.66
CA ASN A 194 5.52 -26.21 17.05
C ASN A 194 5.10 -24.73 17.27
N PRO A 195 4.03 -24.26 16.61
CA PRO A 195 3.55 -22.88 16.75
C PRO A 195 2.72 -22.73 18.04
N TYR A 196 2.47 -21.49 18.47
CA TYR A 196 1.54 -21.18 19.57
C TYR A 196 0.14 -20.83 19.08
N TRP A 197 0.03 -20.44 17.81
CA TRP A 197 -1.24 -20.13 17.16
C TRP A 197 -1.20 -20.44 15.67
N SER A 198 -2.36 -20.60 15.05
CA SER A 198 -2.48 -20.85 13.62
C SER A 198 -3.74 -20.26 13.01
N TYR A 199 -3.75 -20.06 11.70
CA TYR A 199 -4.95 -19.75 10.94
C TYR A 199 -4.91 -20.36 9.53
N SER A 200 -6.08 -20.41 8.87
CA SER A 200 -6.26 -21.11 7.59
C SER A 200 -7.04 -20.31 6.54
N TRP A 201 -7.01 -18.97 6.60
CA TRP A 201 -7.76 -18.06 5.71
C TRP A 201 -9.28 -18.29 5.69
N GLY A 202 -9.82 -18.95 6.71
CA GLY A 202 -11.23 -19.30 6.79
C GLY A 202 -11.67 -19.49 8.23
N TRP A 203 -12.71 -20.29 8.41
CA TRP A 203 -13.33 -20.55 9.72
C TRP A 203 -13.08 -21.99 10.20
N ASP A 204 -12.25 -22.74 9.48
CA ASP A 204 -12.16 -24.19 9.59
C ASP A 204 -11.55 -24.65 10.92
N GLN A 205 -12.42 -25.07 11.85
CA GLN A 205 -12.03 -25.86 13.01
C GLN A 205 -12.11 -27.34 12.63
N VAL A 206 -10.96 -27.94 12.34
CA VAL A 206 -10.88 -29.35 11.93
C VAL A 206 -10.55 -30.26 13.13
N PRO A 207 -10.97 -31.54 13.11
CA PRO A 207 -10.57 -32.50 14.13
C PRO A 207 -9.05 -32.61 14.27
N ASN A 208 -8.57 -32.99 15.45
CA ASN A 208 -7.15 -33.26 15.74
C ASN A 208 -6.20 -32.05 15.65
N GLN A 209 -6.72 -30.82 15.62
CA GLN A 209 -5.93 -29.62 15.89
C GLN A 209 -5.32 -29.71 17.31
N PRO A 210 -4.03 -29.37 17.50
CA PRO A 210 -3.41 -29.41 18.82
C PRO A 210 -4.08 -28.45 19.80
N ALA A 211 -4.45 -28.92 20.99
CA ALA A 211 -5.19 -28.13 21.98
C ALA A 211 -4.40 -26.93 22.52
N ASN A 212 -3.06 -26.99 22.48
CA ASN A 212 -2.15 -25.93 22.91
C ASN A 212 -1.88 -24.89 21.80
N VAL A 213 -2.42 -25.07 20.60
CA VAL A 213 -2.27 -24.12 19.49
C VAL A 213 -3.57 -23.37 19.32
N GLU A 214 -3.53 -22.06 19.57
CA GLU A 214 -4.72 -21.23 19.40
C GLU A 214 -5.09 -21.10 17.90
N PHE A 215 -6.29 -21.51 17.51
CA PHE A 215 -6.78 -21.31 16.15
C PHE A 215 -7.51 -19.97 16.02
N VAL A 216 -7.11 -19.15 15.05
CA VAL A 216 -7.71 -17.85 14.78
C VAL A 216 -8.48 -17.86 13.46
N PRO A 217 -9.82 -17.75 13.48
CA PRO A 217 -10.61 -17.63 12.26
C PRO A 217 -10.46 -16.25 11.60
N MET A 218 -10.70 -16.20 10.29
CA MET A 218 -10.58 -15.00 9.45
C MET A 218 -11.82 -14.81 8.58
N ALA A 219 -12.29 -13.57 8.42
CA ALA A 219 -13.18 -13.23 7.33
C ALA A 219 -12.35 -12.90 6.09
N TRP A 220 -12.02 -13.89 5.24
CA TRP A 220 -11.16 -13.65 4.07
C TRP A 220 -11.65 -12.51 3.18
N GLY A 221 -12.96 -12.47 2.89
CA GLY A 221 -13.66 -11.41 2.16
C GLY A 221 -15.15 -11.40 2.52
N ALA A 222 -15.95 -10.56 1.86
CA ALA A 222 -17.40 -10.52 2.08
C ALA A 222 -18.20 -10.13 0.81
N TRP A 223 -19.20 -10.95 0.48
CA TRP A 223 -20.01 -10.81 -0.74
C TRP A 223 -21.46 -10.35 -0.47
N SER A 224 -21.97 -10.54 0.75
CA SER A 224 -23.22 -9.92 1.22
C SER A 224 -23.24 -9.78 2.74
N VAL A 225 -23.93 -8.74 3.23
CA VAL A 225 -24.05 -8.40 4.67
C VAL A 225 -24.74 -9.54 5.42
N ASP A 226 -25.85 -10.05 4.88
CA ASP A 226 -26.58 -11.14 5.50
C ASP A 226 -25.82 -12.46 5.43
N GLY A 227 -25.08 -12.70 4.34
CA GLY A 227 -24.26 -13.89 4.17
C GLY A 227 -23.16 -13.98 5.22
N LEU A 228 -22.41 -12.88 5.43
CA LEU A 228 -21.38 -12.82 6.46
C LEU A 228 -21.97 -13.02 7.85
N SER A 229 -23.04 -12.29 8.20
CA SER A 229 -23.70 -12.42 9.51
C SER A 229 -24.24 -13.83 9.77
N LYS A 230 -24.92 -14.45 8.80
CA LYS A 230 -25.45 -15.82 8.93
C LYS A 230 -24.31 -16.82 9.10
N GLY A 231 -23.23 -16.67 8.32
CA GLY A 231 -22.07 -17.54 8.41
C GLY A 231 -21.35 -17.44 9.76
N LEU A 232 -21.07 -16.21 10.24
CA LEU A 232 -20.44 -15.99 11.54
C LEU A 232 -21.26 -16.59 12.68
N ARG A 233 -22.59 -16.36 12.68
CA ARG A 233 -23.50 -16.94 13.68
C ARG A 233 -23.48 -18.47 13.69
N LYS A 234 -23.39 -19.09 12.52
CA LYS A 234 -23.39 -20.54 12.37
C LYS A 234 -22.04 -21.16 12.77
N SER A 235 -20.94 -20.59 12.29
CA SER A 235 -19.64 -21.27 12.28
C SER A 235 -18.59 -20.69 13.23
N VAL A 236 -18.79 -19.49 13.78
CA VAL A 236 -17.77 -18.81 14.61
C VAL A 236 -18.30 -18.53 16.01
N VAL A 237 -19.51 -17.99 16.14
CA VAL A 237 -20.11 -17.64 17.43
C VAL A 237 -20.17 -18.81 18.44
N PRO A 238 -20.50 -20.07 18.05
CA PRO A 238 -20.44 -21.20 18.98
C PRO A 238 -19.03 -21.46 19.54
N HIS A 239 -18.00 -21.26 18.72
CA HIS A 239 -16.61 -21.44 19.13
C HIS A 239 -16.11 -20.29 20.02
N ILE A 240 -16.64 -19.06 19.83
CA ILE A 240 -16.40 -17.96 20.76
C ILE A 240 -17.03 -18.27 22.12
N ARG A 241 -18.30 -18.70 22.15
CA ARG A 241 -19.01 -19.03 23.40
C ARG A 241 -18.37 -20.16 24.20
N SER A 242 -17.77 -21.13 23.53
CA SER A 242 -17.03 -22.22 24.18
C SER A 242 -15.59 -21.85 24.54
N GLY A 243 -15.13 -20.63 24.26
CA GLY A 243 -13.77 -20.17 24.55
C GLY A 243 -12.69 -20.69 23.57
N LYS A 244 -13.08 -21.44 22.54
CA LYS A 244 -12.18 -21.97 21.50
C LYS A 244 -11.65 -20.88 20.56
N VAL A 245 -12.48 -19.88 20.26
CA VAL A 245 -12.08 -18.70 19.46
C VAL A 245 -11.99 -17.51 20.38
N LYS A 246 -10.77 -16.97 20.54
CA LYS A 246 -10.50 -15.85 21.44
C LYS A 246 -10.27 -14.53 20.72
N ARG A 247 -10.09 -14.55 19.39
CA ARG A 247 -9.85 -13.38 18.53
C ARG A 247 -10.21 -13.70 17.09
N PHE A 248 -10.29 -12.68 16.23
CA PHE A 248 -10.76 -12.83 14.85
C PHE A 248 -9.99 -11.93 13.88
N PHE A 249 -9.62 -12.44 12.70
CA PHE A 249 -8.91 -11.68 11.68
C PHE A 249 -9.86 -11.06 10.64
N GLY A 250 -9.60 -9.80 10.28
CA GLY A 250 -10.29 -9.09 9.21
C GLY A 250 -9.96 -9.60 7.81
N PHE A 251 -10.29 -8.79 6.81
CA PHE A 251 -10.19 -9.15 5.39
C PHE A 251 -8.76 -9.37 4.90
N ASN A 252 -8.58 -10.34 4.01
CA ASN A 252 -7.30 -10.75 3.44
C ASN A 252 -6.98 -9.97 2.17
N GLU A 253 -5.92 -9.15 2.20
CA GLU A 253 -5.42 -8.35 1.08
C GLU A 253 -6.55 -7.65 0.27
N PRO A 254 -7.45 -6.91 0.92
CA PRO A 254 -8.57 -6.26 0.22
C PRO A 254 -8.11 -5.24 -0.82
N ASP A 255 -6.88 -4.75 -0.71
CA ASP A 255 -6.20 -3.84 -1.63
C ASP A 255 -5.65 -4.52 -2.90
N LYS A 256 -5.77 -5.84 -3.02
CA LYS A 256 -5.28 -6.64 -4.14
C LYS A 256 -6.43 -7.28 -4.93
N LYS A 257 -6.36 -7.16 -6.26
CA LYS A 257 -7.45 -7.57 -7.16
C LYS A 257 -7.71 -9.08 -7.15
N GLU A 258 -6.67 -9.87 -6.97
CA GLU A 258 -6.72 -11.34 -6.97
C GLU A 258 -7.12 -11.93 -5.60
N GLN A 259 -7.40 -11.08 -4.61
CA GLN A 259 -7.71 -11.46 -3.22
C GLN A 259 -9.13 -11.01 -2.86
N ALA A 260 -9.38 -10.53 -1.65
CA ALA A 260 -10.71 -10.08 -1.26
C ALA A 260 -11.24 -8.95 -2.16
N ASN A 261 -10.34 -8.14 -2.74
CA ASN A 261 -10.66 -7.11 -3.75
C ASN A 261 -11.84 -6.22 -3.33
N MET A 262 -11.68 -5.52 -2.22
CA MET A 262 -12.72 -4.69 -1.62
C MET A 262 -12.22 -3.25 -1.54
N SER A 263 -13.09 -2.26 -1.74
CA SER A 263 -12.73 -0.89 -1.33
C SER A 263 -12.72 -0.77 0.20
N TYR A 264 -12.01 0.22 0.74
CA TYR A 264 -12.01 0.45 2.19
C TYR A 264 -13.41 0.80 2.71
N GLN A 265 -14.22 1.52 1.90
CA GLN A 265 -15.61 1.82 2.23
C GLN A 265 -16.47 0.55 2.31
N ALA A 266 -16.24 -0.40 1.42
CA ALA A 266 -16.93 -1.68 1.46
C ALA A 266 -16.55 -2.47 2.73
N ALA A 267 -15.26 -2.55 3.07
CA ALA A 267 -14.81 -3.20 4.30
C ALA A 267 -15.44 -2.58 5.56
N LEU A 268 -15.52 -1.25 5.63
CA LEU A 268 -16.16 -0.53 6.75
C LEU A 268 -17.67 -0.81 6.89
N LYS A 269 -18.36 -1.17 5.81
CA LYS A 269 -19.79 -1.56 5.86
C LYS A 269 -19.97 -2.88 6.62
N TYR A 270 -19.01 -3.80 6.52
CA TYR A 270 -19.06 -5.09 7.18
C TYR A 270 -18.49 -5.07 8.60
N TRP A 271 -17.63 -4.10 8.92
CA TRP A 271 -16.91 -4.04 10.19
C TRP A 271 -17.79 -4.14 11.45
N PRO A 272 -18.96 -3.48 11.54
CA PRO A 272 -19.84 -3.63 12.72
C PRO A 272 -20.27 -5.07 13.02
N GLN A 273 -20.35 -5.94 12.01
CA GLN A 273 -20.66 -7.36 12.21
C GLN A 273 -19.50 -8.11 12.88
N LEU A 274 -18.27 -7.73 12.57
CA LEU A 274 -17.09 -8.28 13.23
C LEU A 274 -16.99 -7.73 14.66
N GLU A 275 -17.29 -6.45 14.89
CA GLU A 275 -17.31 -5.88 16.24
C GLU A 275 -18.31 -6.58 17.16
N ALA A 276 -19.46 -6.99 16.60
CA ALA A 276 -20.49 -7.75 17.31
C ALA A 276 -20.03 -9.14 17.80
N LEU A 277 -18.88 -9.66 17.33
CA LEU A 277 -18.29 -10.90 17.86
C LEU A 277 -17.72 -10.72 19.27
N LYS A 278 -17.49 -9.48 19.73
CA LYS A 278 -16.99 -9.14 21.07
C LYS A 278 -15.69 -9.84 21.48
N VAL A 279 -14.87 -10.21 20.49
CA VAL A 279 -13.48 -10.67 20.66
C VAL A 279 -12.52 -9.67 19.99
N PRO A 280 -11.24 -9.60 20.39
CA PRO A 280 -10.23 -8.80 19.72
C PRO A 280 -10.23 -8.98 18.20
N LEU A 281 -10.16 -7.88 17.47
CA LEU A 281 -10.17 -7.84 16.01
C LEU A 281 -8.82 -7.39 15.46
N CYS A 282 -8.25 -8.20 14.58
CA CYS A 282 -7.16 -7.76 13.72
C CYS A 282 -7.73 -7.01 12.52
N SER A 283 -7.16 -5.85 12.18
CA SER A 283 -7.51 -5.11 10.97
C SER A 283 -7.47 -6.01 9.73
N PRO A 284 -8.06 -5.59 8.61
CA PRO A 284 -7.74 -6.18 7.32
C PRO A 284 -6.21 -6.16 7.10
N ALA A 285 -5.66 -7.26 6.60
CA ALA A 285 -4.23 -7.42 6.36
C ALA A 285 -3.94 -7.08 4.90
N CYS A 286 -3.49 -5.86 4.65
CA CYS A 286 -3.20 -5.37 3.30
C CYS A 286 -1.88 -5.92 2.75
N ALA A 287 -1.81 -6.09 1.43
CA ALA A 287 -0.56 -6.35 0.72
C ALA A 287 0.36 -5.12 0.75
N ASN A 288 -0.20 -3.90 0.76
CA ASN A 288 0.51 -2.65 1.00
C ASN A 288 0.06 -1.98 2.30
N PRO A 289 0.45 -2.52 3.47
CA PRO A 289 -0.02 -2.01 4.75
C PRO A 289 0.51 -0.61 5.05
N GLU A 290 1.70 -0.25 4.56
CA GLU A 290 2.27 1.08 4.79
C GLU A 290 1.73 2.16 3.85
N GLY A 291 1.20 1.78 2.69
CA GLY A 291 0.86 2.71 1.60
C GLY A 291 2.10 3.32 0.93
N ILE A 292 3.26 2.67 1.04
CA ILE A 292 4.51 3.04 0.35
C ILE A 292 4.76 2.01 -0.74
N ASN A 293 5.07 2.46 -1.94
CA ASN A 293 5.38 1.58 -3.07
C ASN A 293 6.86 1.15 -2.98
N ASP A 294 7.09 -0.10 -2.57
CA ASP A 294 8.40 -0.74 -2.58
C ASP A 294 8.29 -2.18 -3.12
N ASN A 295 9.37 -2.96 -3.07
CA ASN A 295 9.36 -4.32 -3.61
C ASN A 295 8.65 -5.34 -2.70
N SER A 296 8.23 -4.95 -1.49
CA SER A 296 7.55 -5.83 -0.53
C SER A 296 6.03 -5.89 -0.69
N VAL A 297 5.45 -5.02 -1.53
CA VAL A 297 4.00 -4.80 -1.61
C VAL A 297 3.34 -5.48 -2.82
N GLN A 298 4.01 -6.45 -3.45
CA GLN A 298 3.41 -7.31 -4.49
C GLN A 298 2.81 -6.52 -5.68
N GLY A 299 3.38 -5.35 -5.99
CA GLY A 299 2.87 -4.46 -7.03
C GLY A 299 1.62 -3.65 -6.66
N VAL A 300 1.08 -3.81 -5.44
CA VAL A 300 -0.08 -3.07 -4.94
C VAL A 300 0.31 -1.64 -4.60
N ARG A 301 -0.47 -0.69 -5.11
CA ARG A 301 -0.27 0.74 -4.93
C ARG A 301 -1.51 1.37 -4.31
N GLY A 302 -1.31 2.33 -3.41
CA GLY A 302 -2.40 3.14 -2.88
C GLY A 302 -2.35 3.25 -1.36
N THR A 303 -3.46 3.75 -0.80
CA THR A 303 -3.56 4.15 0.61
C THR A 303 -4.62 3.35 1.37
N TRP A 304 -5.03 2.19 0.85
CA TRP A 304 -6.19 1.44 1.36
C TRP A 304 -6.21 1.31 2.89
N MET A 305 -5.12 0.81 3.48
CA MET A 305 -5.05 0.59 4.93
C MET A 305 -5.07 1.90 5.71
N LYS A 306 -4.40 2.93 5.19
CA LYS A 306 -4.42 4.29 5.76
C LYS A 306 -5.85 4.82 5.82
N ASP A 307 -6.59 4.70 4.73
CA ASP A 307 -7.94 5.25 4.60
C ASP A 307 -8.94 4.44 5.44
N PHE A 308 -8.81 3.11 5.48
CA PHE A 308 -9.59 2.24 6.37
C PHE A 308 -9.38 2.59 7.84
N MET A 309 -8.13 2.62 8.31
CA MET A 309 -7.80 2.84 9.72
C MET A 309 -8.23 4.24 10.18
N LEU A 310 -8.03 5.26 9.34
CA LEU A 310 -8.47 6.62 9.62
C LEU A 310 -9.99 6.72 9.79
N GLU A 311 -10.73 6.12 8.86
CA GLU A 311 -12.19 6.20 8.87
C GLU A 311 -12.81 5.28 9.94
N ALA A 312 -12.20 4.14 10.25
CA ALA A 312 -12.57 3.30 11.38
C ALA A 312 -12.43 4.07 12.70
N ASP A 313 -11.28 4.71 12.92
CA ASP A 313 -11.05 5.55 14.10
C ASP A 313 -12.02 6.74 14.17
N ARG A 314 -12.28 7.43 13.05
CA ARG A 314 -13.26 8.51 12.99
C ARG A 314 -14.68 8.07 13.36
N ARG A 315 -15.05 6.82 13.05
CA ARG A 315 -16.36 6.23 13.40
C ARG A 315 -16.40 5.63 14.80
N GLY A 316 -15.27 5.60 15.51
CA GLY A 316 -15.16 4.90 16.79
C GLY A 316 -15.23 3.38 16.66
N TYR A 317 -14.95 2.82 15.49
CA TYR A 317 -14.88 1.37 15.29
C TYR A 317 -13.65 0.80 15.97
N ARG A 318 -13.84 -0.33 16.64
CA ARG A 318 -12.77 -1.07 17.33
C ARG A 318 -11.88 -1.81 16.34
N VAL A 319 -10.58 -1.55 16.44
CA VAL A 319 -9.51 -2.30 15.77
C VAL A 319 -8.40 -2.51 16.80
N ASP A 320 -8.15 -3.76 17.18
CA ASP A 320 -7.29 -4.09 18.32
C ASP A 320 -5.86 -4.44 17.88
N TYR A 321 -5.70 -5.06 16.70
CA TYR A 321 -4.39 -5.32 16.08
C TYR A 321 -4.28 -4.69 14.70
N THR A 322 -3.05 -4.35 14.32
CA THR A 322 -2.70 -3.97 12.94
C THR A 322 -2.20 -5.21 12.20
N GLY A 323 -3.01 -5.72 11.28
CA GLY A 323 -2.68 -6.87 10.43
C GLY A 323 -1.74 -6.50 9.30
N VAL A 324 -0.68 -7.27 9.11
CA VAL A 324 0.41 -6.94 8.18
C VAL A 324 0.81 -8.16 7.36
N HIS A 325 0.81 -8.00 6.03
CA HIS A 325 1.54 -8.89 5.14
C HIS A 325 2.82 -8.22 4.65
N TRP A 326 3.88 -9.01 4.45
CA TRP A 326 5.14 -8.50 3.94
C TRP A 326 5.90 -9.55 3.11
N TYR A 327 6.25 -9.20 1.87
CA TYR A 327 6.97 -10.11 0.98
C TYR A 327 8.13 -9.41 0.27
N GLY A 328 9.21 -9.11 0.99
CA GLY A 328 10.36 -8.36 0.49
C GLY A 328 11.60 -9.22 0.17
N GLY A 329 12.78 -8.61 0.27
CA GLY A 329 14.07 -9.30 0.14
C GLY A 329 14.72 -9.63 1.47
N THR A 330 15.97 -10.08 1.48
CA THR A 330 16.67 -10.54 2.70
C THR A 330 17.35 -9.42 3.51
N HIS A 331 17.03 -8.14 3.26
CA HIS A 331 17.64 -7.03 3.97
C HIS A 331 16.94 -6.76 5.32
N VAL A 332 17.55 -7.24 6.40
CA VAL A 332 17.02 -7.25 7.78
C VAL A 332 16.54 -5.88 8.25
N GLN A 333 17.36 -4.83 8.06
CA GLN A 333 17.03 -3.51 8.61
C GLN A 333 15.79 -2.90 7.94
N HIS A 334 15.60 -3.13 6.63
CA HIS A 334 14.44 -2.66 5.89
C HIS A 334 13.14 -3.26 6.44
N PHE A 335 13.17 -4.56 6.79
CA PHE A 335 12.04 -5.20 7.45
C PHE A 335 11.75 -4.55 8.81
N LYS A 336 12.78 -4.45 9.67
CA LYS A 336 12.66 -3.89 11.03
C LYS A 336 12.14 -2.44 10.99
N ASP A 337 12.68 -1.61 10.11
CA ASP A 337 12.24 -0.22 9.92
C ASP A 337 10.80 -0.15 9.46
N LYS A 338 10.40 -0.99 8.49
CA LYS A 338 9.03 -0.99 7.96
C LYS A 338 8.02 -1.38 9.03
N MET A 339 8.29 -2.40 9.83
CA MET A 339 7.40 -2.80 10.93
C MET A 339 7.25 -1.68 11.97
N ARG A 340 8.35 -1.01 12.35
CA ARG A 340 8.28 0.17 13.23
C ARG A 340 7.44 1.30 12.63
N ARG A 341 7.63 1.63 11.35
CA ARG A 341 6.86 2.68 10.68
C ARG A 341 5.36 2.34 10.62
N ILE A 342 5.01 1.09 10.35
CA ILE A 342 3.61 0.63 10.37
C ILE A 342 3.01 0.75 11.79
N TYR A 343 3.77 0.36 12.82
CA TYR A 343 3.34 0.40 14.22
C TYR A 343 3.06 1.84 14.67
N GLU A 344 4.03 2.74 14.42
CA GLU A 344 3.91 4.17 14.71
C GLU A 344 2.76 4.80 13.91
N LYS A 345 2.65 4.46 12.62
CA LYS A 345 1.60 4.96 11.74
C LYS A 345 0.24 4.63 12.34
N TYR A 346 -0.06 3.36 12.59
CA TYR A 346 -1.41 2.92 12.96
C TYR A 346 -1.77 3.07 14.44
N GLY A 347 -1.17 4.07 15.10
CA GLY A 347 -1.56 4.48 16.44
C GLY A 347 -1.02 3.57 17.54
N LYS A 348 0.12 2.91 17.29
CA LYS A 348 0.77 2.02 18.25
C LYS A 348 -0.12 0.86 18.72
N ARG A 349 -1.01 0.39 17.84
CA ARG A 349 -1.71 -0.88 18.02
C ARG A 349 -0.71 -2.03 17.84
N PRO A 350 -0.78 -3.10 18.65
CA PRO A 350 0.08 -4.25 18.46
C PRO A 350 0.00 -4.77 17.01
N ILE A 351 1.15 -5.04 16.41
CA ILE A 351 1.22 -5.58 15.06
C ILE A 351 1.04 -7.09 15.11
N LEU A 352 0.25 -7.59 14.18
CA LEU A 352 0.12 -9.00 13.88
C LEU A 352 0.57 -9.27 12.45
N ILE A 353 1.74 -9.89 12.30
CA ILE A 353 2.33 -10.18 10.99
C ILE A 353 1.78 -11.53 10.52
N THR A 354 0.61 -11.51 9.89
CA THR A 354 -0.11 -12.74 9.54
C THR A 354 0.50 -13.49 8.37
N GLU A 355 1.26 -12.80 7.52
CA GLU A 355 2.07 -13.44 6.48
C GLU A 355 3.38 -12.67 6.27
N PHE A 356 4.50 -13.37 6.32
CA PHE A 356 5.76 -12.80 5.83
C PHE A 356 6.77 -13.85 5.41
N ALA A 357 7.53 -13.52 4.37
CA ALA A 357 8.69 -14.28 3.91
C ALA A 357 9.42 -13.46 2.82
N PRO A 358 10.74 -13.61 2.65
CA PRO A 358 11.40 -13.14 1.43
C PRO A 358 10.79 -13.81 0.18
N ALA A 359 10.55 -13.01 -0.85
CA ALA A 359 9.94 -13.46 -2.10
C ALA A 359 10.50 -12.68 -3.30
N ASP A 360 10.55 -13.36 -4.44
CA ASP A 360 10.92 -12.79 -5.73
C ASP A 360 9.73 -12.85 -6.69
N TRP A 361 8.92 -11.79 -6.69
CA TRP A 361 7.72 -11.69 -7.54
C TRP A 361 8.01 -11.62 -9.04
N GLU A 362 9.28 -11.46 -9.43
CA GLU A 362 9.71 -11.48 -10.84
C GLU A 362 10.10 -12.89 -11.31
N ALA A 363 10.36 -13.82 -10.39
CA ALA A 363 10.69 -15.19 -10.73
C ALA A 363 9.50 -15.90 -11.40
N ARG A 364 9.76 -16.61 -12.51
CA ARG A 364 8.78 -17.48 -13.20
C ARG A 364 9.19 -18.95 -13.18
N ARG A 365 10.46 -19.23 -12.90
CA ARG A 365 11.05 -20.56 -12.72
C ARG A 365 11.92 -20.56 -11.46
N LEU A 366 12.11 -21.74 -10.85
CA LEU A 366 12.90 -21.88 -9.62
C LEU A 366 14.31 -21.28 -9.76
N SER A 367 14.98 -21.57 -10.88
CA SER A 367 16.33 -21.07 -11.18
C SER A 367 16.43 -19.55 -11.38
N GLN A 368 15.31 -18.84 -11.51
CA GLN A 368 15.28 -17.38 -11.66
C GLN A 368 15.15 -16.65 -10.34
N ASN A 369 14.81 -17.35 -9.25
CA ASN A 369 14.66 -16.70 -7.95
C ASN A 369 16.01 -16.14 -7.50
N ARG A 370 16.06 -14.82 -7.29
CA ARG A 370 17.30 -14.11 -6.90
C ARG A 370 17.68 -14.36 -5.44
N HIS A 371 16.74 -14.80 -4.61
CA HIS A 371 17.02 -15.17 -3.23
C HIS A 371 17.58 -16.58 -3.17
N LYS A 372 18.54 -16.79 -2.27
CA LYS A 372 19.09 -18.11 -1.97
C LYS A 372 18.67 -18.56 -0.57
N THR A 373 18.49 -19.86 -0.37
CA THR A 373 17.99 -20.43 0.89
C THR A 373 18.85 -20.02 2.08
N GLU A 374 20.17 -19.98 1.91
CA GLU A 374 21.13 -19.53 2.94
C GLU A 374 20.94 -18.07 3.35
N TYR A 375 20.58 -17.18 2.40
CA TYR A 375 20.31 -15.77 2.69
C TYR A 375 18.94 -15.59 3.35
N VAL A 376 17.96 -16.42 2.99
CA VAL A 376 16.65 -16.43 3.65
C VAL A 376 16.79 -16.94 5.09
N LEU A 377 17.58 -17.99 5.32
CA LEU A 377 17.89 -18.49 6.65
C LEU A 377 18.60 -17.44 7.51
N ALA A 378 19.62 -16.76 6.96
CA ALA A 378 20.32 -15.68 7.67
C ALA A 378 19.36 -14.52 8.03
N PHE A 379 18.46 -14.14 7.11
CA PHE A 379 17.41 -13.16 7.39
C PHE A 379 16.49 -13.64 8.53
N MET A 380 16.04 -14.89 8.49
CA MET A 380 15.18 -15.48 9.50
C MET A 380 15.85 -15.47 10.88
N LYS A 381 17.15 -15.82 10.95
CA LYS A 381 17.96 -15.83 12.17
C LYS A 381 18.11 -14.47 12.85
N GLU A 382 17.97 -13.39 12.09
CA GLU A 382 18.07 -12.01 12.59
C GLU A 382 16.72 -11.38 12.90
N VAL A 383 15.66 -11.80 12.20
CA VAL A 383 14.33 -11.19 12.28
C VAL A 383 13.47 -11.84 13.34
N LEU A 384 13.46 -13.18 13.45
CA LEU A 384 12.58 -13.84 14.42
C LEU A 384 12.95 -13.51 15.87
N PRO A 385 14.23 -13.54 16.28
CA PRO A 385 14.59 -13.16 17.64
C PRO A 385 14.29 -11.69 17.94
N TRP A 386 14.43 -10.83 16.94
CA TRP A 386 14.04 -9.44 17.08
C TRP A 386 12.52 -9.29 17.29
N LEU A 387 11.69 -10.00 16.52
CA LEU A 387 10.22 -10.02 16.69
C LEU A 387 9.82 -10.54 18.07
N GLU A 388 10.46 -11.60 18.55
CA GLU A 388 10.23 -12.15 19.90
C GLU A 388 10.50 -11.09 21.00
N ARG A 389 11.49 -10.22 20.81
CA ARG A 389 11.83 -9.14 21.74
C ARG A 389 10.99 -7.86 21.63
N GLN A 390 10.10 -7.73 20.63
CA GLN A 390 9.29 -6.52 20.49
C GLN A 390 7.95 -6.65 21.23
N ASP A 391 7.73 -5.89 22.30
CA ASP A 391 6.47 -5.91 23.08
C ASP A 391 5.24 -5.52 22.24
N TRP A 392 5.45 -4.72 21.21
CA TRP A 392 4.39 -4.27 20.30
C TRP A 392 4.10 -5.26 19.16
N VAL A 393 4.82 -6.38 19.07
CA VAL A 393 4.49 -7.49 18.15
C VAL A 393 3.65 -8.50 18.91
N ALA A 394 2.37 -8.61 18.56
CA ALA A 394 1.46 -9.58 19.16
C ALA A 394 1.73 -11.02 18.68
N GLY A 395 2.17 -11.16 17.43
CA GLY A 395 2.50 -12.45 16.83
C GLY A 395 2.94 -12.31 15.38
N TYR A 396 3.56 -13.37 14.87
CA TYR A 396 3.99 -13.48 13.48
C TYR A 396 3.75 -14.89 12.94
N ALA A 397 3.43 -15.02 11.65
CA ALA A 397 3.30 -16.30 10.98
C ALA A 397 4.11 -16.29 9.68
N TRP A 398 5.15 -17.12 9.63
CA TRP A 398 5.95 -17.28 8.42
C TRP A 398 5.10 -17.89 7.31
N PHE A 399 5.09 -17.27 6.14
CA PHE A 399 4.40 -17.82 4.98
C PHE A 399 5.30 -18.85 4.29
N SER A 400 5.01 -20.13 4.52
CA SER A 400 5.71 -21.22 3.83
C SER A 400 5.18 -21.36 2.42
N PHE A 401 5.89 -20.80 1.44
CA PHE A 401 5.72 -21.20 0.05
C PHE A 401 5.99 -22.70 -0.12
N GLU A 402 5.39 -23.32 -1.13
CA GLU A 402 5.73 -24.69 -1.51
C GLU A 402 7.08 -24.71 -2.24
N HIS A 403 7.82 -25.82 -2.10
CA HIS A 403 9.17 -25.99 -2.67
C HIS A 403 9.22 -25.86 -4.20
N ASN A 404 8.08 -25.96 -4.89
CA ASN A 404 7.95 -25.83 -6.34
C ASN A 404 7.46 -24.45 -6.80
N GLN A 405 7.24 -23.50 -5.90
CA GLN A 405 6.78 -22.15 -6.23
C GLN A 405 7.97 -21.22 -6.51
N ALA A 406 8.16 -20.87 -7.78
CA ALA A 406 9.29 -20.05 -8.25
C ALA A 406 9.51 -18.75 -7.44
N VAL A 407 8.42 -18.11 -7.01
CA VAL A 407 8.45 -16.83 -6.29
C VAL A 407 9.11 -16.95 -4.91
N GLY A 408 8.91 -18.05 -4.20
CA GLY A 408 9.23 -18.10 -2.77
C GLY A 408 9.78 -19.43 -2.26
N HIS A 409 10.15 -20.38 -3.13
CA HIS A 409 10.61 -21.71 -2.71
C HIS A 409 11.78 -21.70 -1.72
N THR A 410 12.59 -20.64 -1.70
CA THR A 410 13.74 -20.47 -0.81
C THR A 410 13.31 -20.15 0.62
N SER A 411 12.07 -19.72 0.79
CA SER A 411 11.39 -19.49 2.06
C SER A 411 10.53 -20.67 2.50
N SER A 412 10.54 -21.81 1.79
CA SER A 412 9.77 -22.98 2.20
C SER A 412 10.28 -23.54 3.53
N LEU A 413 9.35 -23.83 4.45
CA LEU A 413 9.65 -24.56 5.69
C LEU A 413 9.71 -26.08 5.46
N TYR A 414 9.14 -26.57 4.35
CA TYR A 414 9.03 -28.00 4.06
C TYR A 414 9.63 -28.35 2.70
N ASP A 415 10.35 -29.48 2.62
CA ASP A 415 10.80 -30.04 1.35
C ASP A 415 9.68 -30.80 0.62
N ALA A 416 9.99 -31.35 -0.56
CA ALA A 416 9.03 -32.12 -1.36
C ALA A 416 8.47 -33.37 -0.67
N LYS A 417 9.14 -33.88 0.37
CA LYS A 417 8.75 -35.04 1.17
C LYS A 417 8.05 -34.63 2.47
N GLY A 418 7.85 -33.33 2.70
CA GLY A 418 7.26 -32.78 3.91
C GLY A 418 8.20 -32.76 5.12
N ASN A 419 9.51 -32.94 4.94
CA ASN A 419 10.50 -32.77 6.00
C ASN A 419 10.85 -31.29 6.17
N LEU A 420 11.31 -30.90 7.37
CA LEU A 420 11.72 -29.53 7.62
C LEU A 420 13.00 -29.19 6.85
N THR A 421 12.96 -28.09 6.10
CA THR A 421 14.15 -27.45 5.52
C THR A 421 15.00 -26.81 6.62
N ALA A 422 16.13 -26.19 6.28
CA ALA A 422 16.91 -25.41 7.25
C ALA A 422 16.06 -24.28 7.87
N CYS A 423 15.30 -23.54 7.06
CA CYS A 423 14.32 -22.56 7.53
C CYS A 423 13.26 -23.21 8.44
N GLY A 424 12.75 -24.39 8.07
CA GLY A 424 11.78 -25.15 8.88
C GLY A 424 12.32 -25.54 10.25
N ARG A 425 13.54 -26.08 10.32
CA ARG A 425 14.20 -26.47 11.58
C ARG A 425 14.50 -25.27 12.46
N TYR A 426 14.98 -24.18 11.88
CA TYR A 426 15.20 -22.95 12.64
C TYR A 426 13.87 -22.37 13.16
N TYR A 427 12.83 -22.31 12.32
CA TYR A 427 11.50 -21.85 12.75
C TYR A 427 10.90 -22.71 13.86
N GLN A 428 11.06 -24.03 13.79
CA GLN A 428 10.66 -24.96 14.85
C GLN A 428 11.35 -24.64 16.17
N SER A 429 12.65 -24.34 16.14
CA SER A 429 13.50 -24.16 17.33
C SER A 429 13.21 -22.89 18.16
N ILE A 430 12.53 -21.90 17.58
CA ILE A 430 12.14 -20.68 18.30
C ILE A 430 10.99 -21.00 19.26
N THR A 431 11.17 -20.72 20.54
CA THR A 431 10.12 -20.85 21.57
C THR A 431 10.13 -19.63 22.48
N THR A 432 9.14 -19.52 23.37
CA THR A 432 9.10 -18.50 24.42
C THR A 432 10.30 -18.59 25.38
N GLU A 433 10.85 -19.79 25.57
CA GLU A 433 12.03 -20.07 26.39
C GLU A 433 13.34 -19.91 25.61
N ASN A 434 13.29 -20.06 24.28
CA ASN A 434 14.43 -19.91 23.38
C ASN A 434 14.10 -18.93 22.24
N PRO A 435 14.04 -17.61 22.51
CA PRO A 435 13.67 -16.61 21.52
C PRO A 435 14.71 -16.44 20.41
N ASP A 436 15.96 -16.87 20.64
CA ASP A 436 17.01 -16.83 19.62
C ASP A 436 16.97 -18.06 18.69
N GLY A 437 16.31 -19.14 19.10
CA GLY A 437 16.26 -20.39 18.33
C GLY A 437 17.62 -21.10 18.26
N ASP A 438 17.69 -22.20 17.53
CA ASP A 438 18.92 -22.95 17.31
C ASP A 438 19.77 -22.29 16.23
N GLN A 439 20.69 -21.43 16.67
CA GLN A 439 21.63 -20.74 15.79
C GLN A 439 22.61 -21.67 15.08
N SER A 440 22.71 -22.95 15.46
CA SER A 440 23.58 -23.93 14.81
C SER A 440 23.03 -24.49 13.49
N VAL A 441 21.72 -24.31 13.21
CA VAL A 441 21.07 -24.79 11.99
C VAL A 441 21.76 -24.24 10.75
N LYS A 442 22.16 -25.10 9.81
CA LYS A 442 22.74 -24.75 8.51
C LYS A 442 21.79 -25.05 7.37
#